data_AF-A0A382IZW2-F1
#
_entry.id   AF-A0A382IZW2-F1
#
_cell.length_a   1.000
_cell.length_b   1.000
_cell.length_c   1.000
_cell.angle_alpha   90.00
_cell.angle_beta   90.00
_cell.angle_gamma   90.00
#
_symmetry.space_group_name_H-M   'P 1'
#
loop_
_entity.id
_entity.type
_entity.pdbx_description
1 polymer ?
#
loop_
_entity_poly.entity_id
_entity_poly.type
_entity_poly.pdbx_seq_one_letter_code
_entity_poly.pdbx_strand_id
1 'polypeptide(L)' 'MSYLRTNAKNKWVEFLYRIVGPGLKALSQLQPGDEVDLMGPIGNGFRYDKTHQIPVLIGGGVGIPPVLFLAEY' A
#
# COMPACT_ATOMS: atom_id res chain seq x y z
N MET A 1 -0.12 0.06 7.64
CA MET A 1 -0.56 -0.55 6.37
C MET A 1 0.35 -0.06 5.27
N SER A 2 0.69 -0.91 4.31
CA SER A 2 1.49 -0.52 3.15
C SER A 2 0.60 -0.03 2.01
N TYR A 3 1.07 0.95 1.25
CA TYR A 3 0.39 1.40 0.03
C TYR A 3 0.36 0.25 -0.97
N LEU A 4 -0.80 0.04 -1.59
CA LEU A 4 -0.97 -0.84 -2.75
C LEU A 4 -0.81 -0.03 -4.04
N ARG A 5 -1.46 1.13 -4.12
CA ARG A 5 -1.37 2.09 -5.23
C ARG A 5 -1.57 3.53 -4.75
N THR A 6 -1.18 4.50 -5.56
CA THR A 6 -1.47 5.91 -5.35
C THR A 6 -1.70 6.62 -6.67
N ASN A 7 -2.57 7.61 -6.70
CA ASN A 7 -2.73 8.50 -7.84
C ASN A 7 -2.80 9.96 -7.35
N ALA A 8 -1.70 10.70 -7.57
CA ALA A 8 -1.61 12.09 -7.15
C ALA A 8 -2.57 13.01 -7.92
N LYS A 9 -2.81 12.74 -9.22
CA LYS A 9 -3.70 13.54 -10.07
C LYS A 9 -5.15 13.45 -9.61
N ASN A 10 -5.60 12.23 -9.31
CA ASN A 10 -6.96 11.93 -8.85
C ASN A 10 -7.08 11.93 -7.32
N LYS A 11 -6.01 12.28 -6.60
CA LYS A 11 -5.95 12.45 -5.14
C LYS A 11 -6.47 11.26 -4.33
N TRP A 12 -6.01 10.05 -4.66
CA TRP A 12 -6.35 8.86 -3.88
C TRP A 12 -5.14 7.98 -3.59
N VAL A 13 -5.26 7.20 -2.53
CA VAL A 13 -4.34 6.14 -2.12
C VAL A 13 -5.13 4.86 -1.87
N GLU A 14 -4.57 3.72 -2.21
CA GLU A 14 -5.18 2.41 -2.05
C GLU A 14 -4.33 1.58 -1.09
N PHE A 15 -4.98 0.86 -0.19
CA PHE A 15 -4.34 -0.04 0.75
C PHE A 15 -4.99 -1.41 0.66
N LEU A 16 -4.18 -2.46 0.74
CA LEU A 16 -4.65 -3.83 0.90
C LEU A 16 -4.16 -4.37 2.24
N TYR A 17 -5.09 -4.88 3.03
CA TYR A 17 -4.82 -5.38 4.37
C TYR A 17 -5.68 -6.59 4.69
N ARG A 18 -5.20 -7.43 5.61
CA ARG A 18 -5.95 -8.56 6.16
C ARG A 18 -6.52 -8.17 7.51
N ILE A 19 -7.81 -8.43 7.73
CA ILE A 19 -8.46 -8.18 9.02
C ILE A 19 -7.87 -9.15 10.06
N VAL A 20 -7.16 -8.62 11.05
CA VAL A 20 -6.52 -9.39 12.13
C VAL A 20 -6.83 -8.83 13.53
N GLY A 21 -8.02 -8.26 13.71
CA GLY A 21 -8.46 -7.72 15.00
C GLY A 21 -9.61 -6.73 14.90
N PRO A 22 -10.11 -6.22 16.03
CA PRO A 22 -11.27 -5.34 16.08
C PRO A 22 -11.06 -4.01 15.34
N GLY A 23 -9.86 -3.41 15.42
CA GLY A 23 -9.58 -2.14 14.73
C GLY A 23 -9.65 -2.26 13.20
N LEU A 24 -9.07 -3.32 12.63
CA LEU A 24 -9.16 -3.57 11.18
C LEU A 24 -10.55 -4.04 10.76
N LYS A 25 -11.31 -4.67 11.67
CA LYS A 25 -12.72 -5.00 11.42
C LYS A 25 -13.56 -3.73 11.34
N ALA A 26 -13.34 -2.75 12.22
CA ALA A 26 -14.01 -1.45 12.16
C ALA A 26 -13.64 -0.71 10.86
N LEU A 27 -12.35 -0.68 10.51
CA LEU A 27 -11.87 -0.07 9.26
C LEU A 27 -12.51 -0.71 8.02
N SER A 28 -12.79 -2.02 8.04
CA SER A 28 -13.40 -2.72 6.91
C SER A 28 -14.89 -2.45 6.72
N GLN A 29 -15.54 -1.75 7.66
CA GLN A 29 -16.97 -1.40 7.55
C GLN A 29 -17.19 0.02 7.00
N LEU A 30 -16.12 0.81 6.85
CA LEU A 30 -16.21 2.16 6.30
C LEU A 30 -16.83 2.15 4.89
N GLN A 31 -17.65 3.15 4.62
CA GLN A 31 -18.36 3.36 3.37
C GLN A 31 -17.84 4.62 2.65
N PRO A 32 -18.09 4.75 1.33
CA PRO A 32 -17.79 5.99 0.62
C PRO A 32 -18.44 7.21 1.29
N GLY A 33 -17.63 8.21 1.62
CA GLY A 33 -18.04 9.42 2.33
C GLY A 33 -17.66 9.44 3.81
N ASP A 34 -17.29 8.30 4.39
CA ASP A 34 -16.75 8.26 5.75
C ASP A 34 -15.35 8.89 5.81
N GLU A 35 -15.05 9.52 6.94
CA GLU A 35 -13.75 10.12 7.20
C GLU A 35 -12.87 9.21 8.07
N VAL A 36 -11.56 9.25 7.84
CA VAL A 36 -10.57 8.53 8.62
C VAL A 36 -9.30 9.36 8.76
N ASP A 37 -8.75 9.39 9.97
CA ASP A 37 -7.47 10.04 10.21
C ASP A 37 -6.33 9.23 9.60
N LEU A 38 -5.48 9.90 8.84
CA LEU A 38 -4.33 9.30 8.16
C LEU A 38 -3.06 10.05 8.53
N MET A 39 -2.02 9.30 8.90
CA MET A 39 -0.68 9.84 9.11
C MET A 39 0.27 9.23 8.07
N GLY A 40 0.94 10.08 7.30
CA GLY A 40 1.99 9.65 6.38
C GLY A 40 2.28 10.59 5.22
N PRO A 41 3.13 10.16 4.25
CA PRO A 41 3.81 8.86 4.20
C PRO A 41 4.87 8.66 5.28
N ILE A 42 5.10 7.42 5.71
CA ILE A 42 6.07 7.06 6.76
C ILE A 42 7.02 5.97 6.23
N GLY A 43 8.31 6.09 6.56
CA GLY A 43 9.35 5.15 6.18
C GLY A 43 10.12 5.53 4.92
N ASN A 44 11.11 4.71 4.56
CA ASN A 44 11.90 4.86 3.34
C ASN A 44 11.42 3.86 2.30
N GLY A 45 11.09 4.34 1.08
CA GLY A 45 10.69 3.48 -0.03
C GLY A 45 11.84 2.65 -0.59
N PHE A 46 11.50 1.74 -1.51
CA PHE A 46 12.48 0.92 -2.21
C PHE A 46 13.37 1.78 -3.11
N ARG A 47 14.67 1.44 -3.15
CA ARG A 47 15.65 2.00 -4.07
C ARG A 47 16.28 0.84 -4.82
N TYR A 48 16.22 0.88 -6.14
CA TYR A 48 16.90 -0.09 -6.99
C TYR A 48 17.45 0.62 -8.22
N ASP A 49 18.57 0.11 -8.72
CA ASP A 49 19.17 0.60 -9.96
C ASP A 49 18.43 -0.01 -11.15
N LYS A 50 17.84 0.85 -12.00
CA LYS A 50 17.09 0.45 -13.20
C LYS A 50 17.99 0.03 -14.36
N THR A 51 19.31 0.26 -14.26
CA THR A 51 20.19 0.24 -15.44
C THR A 51 20.91 -1.08 -15.71
N HIS A 52 20.96 -2.03 -14.76
CA HIS A 52 21.85 -3.20 -14.91
C HIS A 52 21.26 -4.58 -14.59
N GLN A 53 20.03 -4.69 -14.05
CA GLN A 53 19.47 -5.99 -13.64
C GLN A 53 17.95 -6.05 -13.82
N ILE A 54 17.44 -7.23 -14.22
CA ILE A 54 16.00 -7.53 -14.17
C ILE A 54 15.65 -7.78 -12.70
N PRO A 55 14.84 -6.93 -12.05
CA PRO A 55 14.50 -7.12 -10.65
C PRO A 55 13.59 -8.34 -10.48
N VAL A 56 13.91 -9.19 -9.49
CA VAL A 56 13.02 -10.27 -9.04
C VAL A 56 12.27 -9.77 -7.81
N LEU A 57 10.95 -9.75 -7.91
CA LEU A 57 10.06 -9.30 -6.85
C LEU A 57 9.37 -10.50 -6.20
N ILE A 58 9.49 -10.62 -4.87
CA ILE A 58 8.88 -11.70 -4.10
C ILE A 58 8.01 -11.09 -3.02
N GLY A 59 6.71 -11.33 -3.10
CA GLY A 59 5.73 -10.90 -2.10
C GLY A 59 4.92 -12.09 -1.59
N GLY A 60 4.64 -12.11 -0.28
CA GLY A 60 3.84 -13.16 0.35
C GLY A 60 2.92 -12.61 1.43
N GLY A 61 1.66 -13.05 1.42
CA GLY A 61 0.64 -12.59 2.39
C GLY A 61 0.50 -11.08 2.44
N VAL A 62 0.60 -10.50 3.64
CA VAL A 62 0.50 -9.05 3.86
C VAL A 62 1.71 -8.25 3.34
N GLY A 63 2.76 -8.93 2.84
CA GLY A 63 3.90 -8.32 2.17
C GLY A 63 3.70 -8.09 0.67
N ILE A 64 2.60 -8.56 0.09
CA ILE A 64 2.28 -8.35 -1.34
C ILE A 64 2.06 -6.86 -1.69
N PRO A 65 1.32 -6.05 -0.92
CA PRO A 65 1.01 -4.67 -1.31
C PRO A 65 2.21 -3.79 -1.65
N PRO A 66 3.26 -3.67 -0.81
CA PRO A 66 4.41 -2.81 -1.13
C PRO A 66 5.22 -3.34 -2.32
N VAL A 67 5.20 -4.65 -2.57
CA VAL A 67 5.88 -5.27 -3.72
C VAL A 67 5.13 -4.95 -5.01
N LEU A 68 3.80 -5.06 -5.00
CA LEU A 68 2.98 -4.68 -6.15
C LEU A 68 3.06 -3.18 -6.44
N PHE A 69 3.05 -2.36 -5.38
CA PHE A 69 3.26 -0.91 -5.51
C PHE A 69 4.57 -0.59 -6.25
N LEU A 70 5.66 -1.27 -5.91
CA LEU A 70 6.95 -1.09 -6.60
C LEU A 70 6.91 -1.59 -8.05
N ALA A 71 6.20 -2.70 -8.32
CA ALA A 71 6.12 -3.31 -9.64
C ALA A 71 5.33 -2.45 -10.64
N GLU A 72 4.31 -1.74 -10.18
CA GLU A 72 3.43 -0.91 -10.99
C GLU A 72 3.87 0.56 -11.10
N TYR A 73 4.91 0.96 -10.35
CA TYR A 73 5.47 2.32 -10.32
C TYR A 73 6.45 2.60 -11.46
#